data_AF-A0A2M8NGV4-F1
#
_entry.id   AF-A0A2M8NGV4-F1
#
_cell.length_a   1.000
_cell.length_b   1.000
_cell.length_c   1.000
_cell.angle_alpha   90.00
_cell.angle_beta   90.00
_cell.angle_gamma   90.00
#
_symmetry.space_group_name_H-M   'P 1'
#
loop_
_entity.id
_entity.type
_entity.pdbx_description
1 polymer ?
#
loop_
_entity_poly.entity_id
_entity_poly.type
_entity_poly.pdbx_seq_one_letter_code
_entity_poly.pdbx_strand_id
1 'polypeptide(L)' 'MTYRRVNARRWEWQDGAKWRGVQVFPSTGRVIWSSWTNVGGMPVYDDGIAQSIERLLAGDTPPFNVPPELLEELRTSLRK' A
#
# COMPACT_ATOMS: atom_id res chain seq x y z
N MET A 1 -6.52 7.13 10.81
CA MET A 1 -6.90 6.40 9.58
C MET A 1 -6.64 4.93 9.86
N THR A 2 -7.65 4.07 9.86
CA THR A 2 -7.49 2.64 10.19
C THR A 2 -7.14 1.84 8.94
N TYR A 3 -6.24 0.88 9.07
CA TYR A 3 -5.90 -0.08 8.03
C TYR A 3 -6.19 -1.50 8.51
N ARG A 4 -6.34 -2.43 7.56
CA ARG A 4 -6.45 -3.86 7.82
C ARG A 4 -5.36 -4.60 7.10
N ARG A 5 -4.84 -5.65 7.73
CA ARG A 5 -3.97 -6.63 7.09
C ARG A 5 -4.85 -7.68 6.40
N VAL A 6 -4.73 -7.79 5.07
CA VAL A 6 -5.45 -8.78 4.27
C VAL A 6 -4.74 -10.13 4.33
N ASN A 7 -3.41 -10.12 4.26
CA ASN A 7 -2.58 -11.30 4.46
C ASN A 7 -1.16 -10.88 4.89
N ALA A 8 -0.23 -11.83 4.95
CA ALA A 8 1.14 -11.59 5.41
C ALA A 8 1.88 -10.47 4.64
N ARG A 9 1.50 -10.17 3.40
CA ARG A 9 2.20 -9.22 2.51
C ARG A 9 1.27 -8.17 1.89
N ARG A 10 0.02 -8.08 2.33
CA ARG A 10 -0.98 -7.17 1.76
C ARG A 10 -1.79 -6.49 2.85
N TRP A 11 -1.93 -5.17 2.71
CA TRP A 11 -2.72 -4.32 3.59
C TRP A 11 -3.62 -3.41 2.77
N GLU A 12 -4.72 -3.00 3.37
CA GLU A 12 -5.71 -2.11 2.76
C GLU A 12 -6.20 -1.09 3.78
N TRP A 13 -6.52 0.11 3.30
CA TRP A 13 -7.11 1.17 4.11
C TRP A 13 -8.01 2.06 3.27
N GLN A 14 -8.85 2.84 3.93
CA GLN A 14 -9.72 3.79 3.26
C GLN A 14 -9.14 5.20 3.35
N ASP A 15 -9.07 5.87 2.19
CA ASP A 15 -8.61 7.25 1.98
C ASP A 15 -9.72 8.05 1.29
N GLY A 16 -10.63 8.60 2.10
CA GLY A 16 -11.85 9.24 1.62
C GLY A 16 -12.75 8.25 0.86
N ALA A 17 -13.02 8.55 -0.41
CA ALA A 17 -13.81 7.68 -1.29
C ALA A 17 -13.00 6.51 -1.88
N LYS A 18 -11.67 6.57 -1.82
CA LYS A 18 -10.80 5.53 -2.40
C LYS A 18 -10.45 4.49 -1.36
N TRP A 19 -10.48 3.24 -1.79
CA TRP A 19 -9.78 2.15 -1.12
C TRP A 19 -8.35 2.10 -1.64
N ARG A 20 -7.40 2.06 -0.72
CA ARG A 20 -5.98 1.95 -0.99
C ARG A 20 -5.51 0.58 -0.56
N GLY A 21 -4.48 0.10 -1.25
CA GLY A 21 -3.83 -1.16 -0.95
C GLY A 21 -2.33 -1.07 -1.19
N VAL A 22 -1.60 -1.87 -0.43
CA VAL A 22 -0.17 -2.06 -0.62
C VAL A 22 0.13 -3.55 -0.57
N GLN A 23 0.92 -4.04 -1.53
CA GLN A 23 1.37 -5.41 -1.56
C GLN A 23 2.88 -5.48 -1.76
N VAL A 24 3.53 -6.27 -0.91
CA VAL A 24 4.98 -6.49 -0.92
C VAL A 24 5.31 -7.74 -1.73
N PHE A 25 6.28 -7.61 -2.64
CA PHE A 25 6.82 -8.67 -3.49
C PHE A 25 8.33 -8.81 -3.25
N PRO A 26 8.74 -9.61 -2.23
CA PRO A 26 10.14 -9.72 -1.83
C PRO A 26 11.05 -10.27 -2.93
N SER A 27 10.56 -11.25 -3.70
CA SER A 27 11.33 -11.89 -4.78
C SER A 27 11.78 -10.92 -5.88
N THR A 28 11.04 -9.82 -6.07
CA THR A 28 11.35 -8.80 -7.06
C THR A 28 11.90 -7.51 -6.45
N GLY A 29 12.01 -7.43 -5.11
CA GLY A 29 12.41 -6.20 -4.43
C GLY A 29 11.39 -5.05 -4.58
N ARG A 30 10.10 -5.36 -4.79
CA ARG A 30 9.07 -4.36 -5.14
C ARG A 30 7.94 -4.30 -4.11
N VAL A 31 7.34 -3.12 -4.03
CA VAL A 31 6.08 -2.83 -3.36
C VAL A 31 5.15 -2.23 -4.41
N ILE A 32 3.95 -2.79 -4.55
CA ILE A 32 2.92 -2.24 -5.43
C ILE A 32 1.88 -1.55 -4.58
N TRP A 33 1.67 -0.27 -4.87
CA TRP A 33 0.59 0.50 -4.32
C TRP A 33 -0.56 0.54 -5.30
N SER A 34 -1.78 0.28 -4.82
CA SER A 34 -2.98 0.23 -5.64
C SER A 34 -4.08 1.08 -5.04
N SER A 35 -4.97 1.59 -5.88
CA SER A 35 -6.20 2.18 -5.40
C SER A 35 -7.38 1.85 -6.30
N TRP A 36 -8.56 1.85 -5.69
CA TRP A 36 -9.81 1.68 -6.38
C TRP A 36 -10.91 2.49 -5.70
N THR A 37 -11.96 2.82 -6.46
CA THR A 37 -13.17 3.45 -5.94
C THR A 37 -14.39 2.65 -6.37
N ASN A 38 -15.47 2.71 -5.60
CA ASN A 38 -16.73 2.08 -5.98
C ASN A 38 -17.56 3.06 -6.81
N VAL A 39 -17.82 2.72 -8.07
CA VAL A 39 -18.72 3.49 -8.96
C VAL A 39 -19.89 2.58 -9.34
N GLY A 40 -21.08 2.90 -8.83
CA GLY A 40 -22.30 2.16 -9.17
C GLY A 40 -22.26 0.67 -8.79
N GLY A 41 -21.59 0.31 -7.69
CA GLY A 41 -21.44 -1.07 -7.22
C GLY A 41 -20.26 -1.81 -7.84
N MET A 42 -19.54 -1.19 -8.79
CA MET A 42 -18.39 -1.80 -9.47
C MET A 42 -17.07 -1.16 -9.02
N PRO A 43 -16.00 -1.95 -8.80
CA PRO A 43 -14.69 -1.40 -8.52
C PRO A 43 -14.07 -0.82 -9.80
N VAL A 44 -13.68 0.45 -9.74
CA VAL A 44 -12.87 1.12 -10.77
C VAL A 44 -11.47 1.33 -10.20
N TYR A 45 -10.47 0.76 -10.87
CA TYR A 45 -9.06 0.77 -10.43
C TYR A 45 -8.30 1.94 -11.03
N ASP A 46 -7.44 2.56 -10.22
CA ASP A 46 -6.44 3.51 -10.71
C ASP A 46 -5.16 2.76 -11.15
N ASP A 47 -4.28 3.47 -11.86
CA ASP A 47 -2.93 2.98 -12.13
C ASP A 47 -2.16 2.70 -10.82
N GLY A 48 -1.55 1.52 -10.75
CA GLY A 48 -0.72 1.13 -9.63
C GLY A 48 0.65 1.80 -9.67
N ILE A 49 1.20 2.11 -8.50
CA ILE A 49 2.56 2.64 -8.38
C ILE A 49 3.48 1.51 -7.93
N ALA A 50 4.46 1.17 -8.78
CA ALA A 50 5.53 0.26 -8.41
C ALA A 50 6.68 1.05 -7.76
N GLN A 51 7.00 0.71 -6.52
CA GLN A 51 8.11 1.27 -5.76
C GLN A 51 9.11 0.17 -5.42
N SER A 52 10.40 0.46 -5.41
CA SER A 52 11.40 -0.46 -4.85
C SER A 52 11.32 -0.47 -3.32
N ILE A 53 11.56 -1.63 -2.70
CA ILE A 53 11.68 -1.76 -1.24
C ILE A 53 12.76 -0.81 -0.68
N GLU A 54 13.88 -0.66 -1.36
CA GLU A 54 14.98 0.24 -0.97
C GLU A 54 14.52 1.69 -0.81
N ARG A 55 13.81 2.23 -1.81
CA ARG A 55 13.23 3.58 -1.74
C ARG A 55 12.25 3.73 -0.57
N LEU A 56 11.37 2.76 -0.36
CA LEU A 56 10.43 2.79 0.78
C LEU A 56 11.16 2.82 2.13
N LEU A 57 12.23 2.02 2.26
CA LEU A 57 13.07 2.00 3.46
C LEU A 57 13.89 3.28 3.65
N ALA A 58 14.24 3.97 2.55
CA ALA A 58 14.86 5.29 2.56
C ALA A 58 13.90 6.44 2.92
N GLY A 59 12.61 6.14 3.14
CA GLY A 59 11.62 7.13 3.57
C GLY A 59 10.75 7.68 2.45
N ASP A 60 10.96 7.25 1.21
CA ASP A 60 10.13 7.64 0.07
C ASP A 60 8.71 7.06 0.24
N THR A 61 7.70 7.92 0.16
CA THR A 61 6.29 7.54 0.31
C THR A 61 5.54 7.78 -1.01
N PRO A 62 4.48 7.00 -1.28
CA PRO A 62 3.65 7.26 -2.44
C PRO A 62 2.92 8.62 -2.31
N PRO A 63 2.45 9.22 -3.42
CA PRO A 63 1.81 10.53 -3.46
C PRO A 63 0.36 10.51 -2.93
N PHE A 64 0.09 9.81 -1.83
CA PHE A 64 -1.21 9.78 -1.15
C PHE A 64 -1.03 9.44 0.34
N ASN A 65 -2.10 9.63 1.12
CA ASN A 65 -2.09 9.42 2.56
C ASN A 65 -1.97 7.93 2.90
N VAL A 66 -0.89 7.56 3.58
CA VAL A 66 -0.67 6.24 4.16
C VAL A 66 -0.74 6.38 5.69
N PRO A 67 -1.47 5.51 6.41
CA PRO A 67 -1.44 5.48 7.86
C PRO A 67 0.00 5.36 8.38
N PRO A 68 0.46 6.25 9.28
CA PRO A 68 1.83 6.21 9.80
C PRO A 68 2.20 4.85 10.39
N GLU A 69 1.27 4.21 11.10
CA GLU A 69 1.45 2.91 11.73
C GLU A 69 1.61 1.78 10.69
N LEU A 70 1.00 1.91 9.50
CA LEU A 70 1.20 0.99 8.39
C LEU A 70 2.59 1.17 7.77
N LEU A 71 3.07 2.41 7.63
CA LEU A 71 4.43 2.65 7.13
C LEU A 71 5.49 2.03 8.04
N GLU A 72 5.30 2.14 9.36
CA GLU A 72 6.17 1.49 10.33
C GLU A 72 6.07 -0.03 10.26
N GLU A 73 4.87 -0.61 10.18
CA GLU A 73 4.70 -2.07 10.00
C GLU A 73 5.41 -2.56 8.73
N LEU A 74 5.24 -1.87 7.61
CA LEU A 74 5.90 -2.20 6.34
C LEU A 74 7.42 -2.19 6.51
N ARG A 75 7.99 -1.11 7.07
CA ARG A 75 9.44 -0.99 7.29
C ARG A 75 9.98 -2.09 8.21
N THR A 76 9.27 -2.41 9.30
CA THR A 76 9.65 -3.50 10.20
C THR A 76 9.57 -4.87 9.52
N SER A 77 8.56 -5.10 8.69
CA SER A 77 8.38 -6.38 7.98
C SER A 77 9.44 -6.62 6.91
N LEU A 78 10.02 -5.55 6.36
CA LEU A 78 10.97 -5.55 5.24
C LEU A 78 12.44 -5.60 5.69
N ARG A 79 12.73 -5.30 6.96
CA ARG A 79 14.08 -5.34 7.54
C ARG A 79 14.45 -6.70 8.15
N LYS A 80 13.51 -7.65 8.19
CA LYS A 80 13.70 -9.01 8.69
C LYS A 80 14.12 -9.94 7.54
#